data_AF-A0A5R8XXR0-F1
#
_entry.id   AF-A0A5R8XXR0-F1
#
_cell.length_a   1.000
_cell.length_b   1.000
_cell.length_c   1.000
_cell.angle_alpha   90.00
_cell.angle_beta   90.00
_cell.angle_gamma   90.00
#
_symmetry.space_group_name_H-M   'P 1'
#
loop_
_entity.id
_entity.type
_entity.pdbx_description
1 polymer ?
#
loop_
_entity_poly.entity_id
_entity_poly.type
_entity_poly.pdbx_seq_one_letter_code
_entity_poly.pdbx_strand_id
1 'polypeptide(L)'
;MQTWLIIVLFFTIIIFMWYIHDKYVQRKHQILVNYPIIGRLRFVFQEFREPFRQYFGDEKFYESMDKLDWVYNAARDKANFASFSPAQPMKKPKLMLKHTNIVLNDDEVENDFSVTFGEQREQPFYANSLIGRGPMSDGSISPEGTRAFVYGAKEGNFPINSGEGGLTTNFFVSHSNYDTRYMKEVKGTPFEEKIFKACKILFNVPVAIDFYRKIIFRKDPLADTYVFNKEKECFYRPNWDAPLDVFPKNVPDDMPDIILQ
;
A
#
# COMPACT_ATOMS: atom_id res chain seq x y z
N MET A 1 65.36 18.62 -10.51
CA MET A 1 64.95 17.37 -9.83
C MET A 1 64.26 17.65 -8.49
N GLN A 2 64.81 18.52 -7.66
CA GLN A 2 64.29 18.86 -6.33
C GLN A 2 62.89 19.54 -6.34
N THR A 3 62.64 20.44 -7.28
CA THR A 3 61.33 21.12 -7.44
C THR A 3 60.20 20.16 -7.80
N TRP A 4 60.43 19.21 -8.70
CA TRP A 4 59.45 18.17 -9.05
C TRP A 4 59.09 17.28 -7.85
N LEU A 5 60.08 16.91 -7.04
CA LEU A 5 59.85 16.13 -5.82
C LEU A 5 59.02 16.91 -4.80
N ILE A 6 59.26 18.22 -4.64
CA ILE A 6 58.46 19.08 -3.77
C ILE A 6 57.01 19.15 -4.24
N ILE A 7 56.78 19.29 -5.55
CA ILE A 7 55.43 19.33 -6.14
C ILE A 7 54.69 18.01 -5.90
N VAL A 8 55.35 16.87 -6.17
CA VAL A 8 54.75 15.54 -5.97
C VAL A 8 54.44 15.30 -4.50
N LEU A 9 55.36 15.65 -3.60
CA LEU A 9 55.16 15.51 -2.15
C LEU A 9 53.98 16.37 -1.67
N PHE A 10 53.91 17.63 -2.12
CA PHE A 10 52.82 18.53 -1.80
C PHE A 10 51.46 17.97 -2.27
N PHE A 11 51.39 17.47 -3.50
CA PHE A 11 50.17 16.88 -4.06
C PHE A 11 49.74 15.61 -3.31
N THR A 12 50.72 14.78 -2.91
CA THR A 12 50.47 13.56 -2.13
C THR A 12 49.91 13.89 -0.76
N ILE A 13 50.44 14.92 -0.09
CA ILE A 13 49.94 15.41 1.20
C ILE A 13 48.49 15.88 1.08
N ILE A 14 48.16 16.65 0.03
CA ILE A 14 46.79 17.13 -0.20
C ILE A 14 45.83 15.96 -0.41
N ILE A 15 46.18 15.00 -1.27
CA ILE A 15 45.36 13.81 -1.53
C ILE A 15 45.15 13.02 -0.23
N PHE A 16 46.20 12.85 0.57
CA PHE A 16 46.11 12.16 1.84
C PHE A 16 45.19 12.90 2.83
N MET A 17 45.29 14.23 2.92
CA MET A 17 44.38 15.03 3.74
C MET A 17 42.92 14.88 3.29
N TRP A 18 42.66 14.88 1.97
CA TRP A 18 41.32 14.64 1.44
C TRP A 18 40.80 13.24 1.71
N TYR A 19 41.65 12.22 1.61
CA TYR A 19 41.30 10.86 2.00
C TYR A 19 40.82 10.80 3.45
N ILE A 20 41.58 11.40 4.36
CA ILE A 20 41.25 11.41 5.79
C ILE A 20 39.94 12.17 6.03
N HIS A 21 39.76 13.34 5.39
CA HIS A 21 38.54 14.10 5.50
C HIS A 21 37.31 13.33 5.00
N ASP A 22 37.41 12.69 3.83
CA ASP A 22 36.30 11.95 3.21
C ASP A 22 35.90 10.71 3.99
N LYS A 23 36.89 9.97 4.50
CA LYS A 23 36.68 8.73 5.23
C LYS A 23 36.26 8.96 6.67
N TYR A 24 36.87 9.93 7.36
CA TYR A 24 36.75 10.05 8.81
C TYR A 24 36.04 11.31 9.31
N VAL A 25 35.99 12.40 8.53
CA VAL A 25 35.44 13.69 9.01
C VAL A 25 34.04 13.94 8.47
N GLN A 26 33.86 13.88 7.14
CA GLN A 26 32.53 14.11 6.56
C GLN A 26 31.63 12.89 6.78
N ARG A 27 30.35 13.13 7.10
CA ARG A 27 29.34 12.09 7.37
C ARG A 27 28.07 12.26 6.53
N LYS A 28 28.06 13.21 5.60
CA LYS A 28 26.88 13.56 4.80
C LYS A 28 26.77 12.71 3.53
N HIS A 29 27.90 12.33 2.93
CA HIS A 29 27.94 11.60 1.67
C HIS A 29 28.50 10.19 1.86
N GLN A 30 27.62 9.18 1.88
CA GLN A 30 28.00 7.78 2.04
C GLN A 30 28.96 7.28 0.96
N ILE A 31 28.81 7.76 -0.29
CA ILE A 31 29.71 7.43 -1.40
C ILE A 31 31.15 7.86 -1.09
N LEU A 32 31.35 9.06 -0.51
CA LEU A 32 32.69 9.55 -0.16
C LEU A 32 33.28 8.83 1.06
N VAL A 33 32.44 8.30 1.96
CA VAL A 33 32.91 7.46 3.08
C VAL A 33 33.44 6.12 2.55
N ASN A 34 32.70 5.48 1.64
CA ASN A 34 33.04 4.17 1.10
C ASN A 34 34.13 4.21 0.01
N TYR A 35 34.17 5.28 -0.78
CA TYR A 35 35.14 5.50 -1.86
C TYR A 35 35.78 6.90 -1.74
N PRO A 36 36.65 7.13 -0.74
CA PRO A 36 37.32 8.41 -0.54
C PRO A 36 38.12 8.83 -1.78
N ILE A 37 38.17 10.13 -2.09
CA ILE A 37 38.82 10.70 -3.28
C ILE A 37 38.13 10.31 -4.60
N ILE A 38 38.06 9.02 -4.93
CA ILE A 38 37.52 8.54 -6.22
C ILE A 38 36.04 8.88 -6.35
N GLY A 39 35.28 8.80 -5.26
CA GLY A 39 33.87 9.20 -5.24
C GLY A 39 33.65 10.67 -5.60
N ARG A 40 34.67 11.53 -5.50
CA ARG A 40 34.57 12.94 -5.92
C ARG A 40 34.48 13.08 -7.44
N LEU A 41 35.12 12.17 -8.19
CA LEU A 41 35.04 12.16 -9.66
C LEU A 41 33.61 11.99 -10.15
N ARG A 42 32.76 11.25 -9.42
CA ARG A 42 31.34 11.13 -9.74
C ARG A 42 30.66 12.50 -9.83
N PHE A 43 30.92 13.39 -8.87
CA PHE A 43 30.31 14.73 -8.85
C PHE A 43 30.90 15.62 -9.94
N VAL A 44 32.20 15.50 -10.20
CA VAL A 44 32.86 16.20 -11.32
C VAL A 44 32.23 15.80 -12.66
N PHE A 45 32.07 14.50 -12.92
CA PHE A 45 31.42 14.02 -14.15
C PHE A 45 29.91 14.30 -14.19
N GLN A 46 29.26 14.45 -13.03
CA GLN A 46 27.88 14.90 -12.95
C GLN A 46 27.72 16.34 -13.44
N GLU A 47 28.64 17.25 -13.08
CA GLU A 47 28.65 18.63 -13.60
C GLU A 47 28.97 18.68 -15.10
N PHE A 48 29.91 17.84 -15.56
CA PHE A 48 30.23 17.75 -16.99
C PHE A 48 29.16 17.02 -17.82
N ARG A 49 28.11 16.47 -17.19
CA ARG A 49 27.05 15.73 -17.88
C ARG A 49 26.41 16.55 -18.99
N GLU A 50 25.98 17.78 -18.71
CA GLU A 50 25.27 18.63 -19.70
C GLU A 50 26.18 19.01 -20.88
N PRO A 51 27.41 19.52 -20.67
CA PRO A 51 28.35 19.73 -21.77
C PRO A 51 28.60 18.47 -22.59
N PHE A 52 28.87 17.32 -21.95
CA PHE A 52 29.13 16.10 -22.71
C PHE A 52 27.90 15.61 -23.48
N ARG A 53 26.69 15.75 -22.94
CA ARG A 53 25.46 15.39 -23.65
C ARG A 53 25.22 16.29 -24.85
N GLN A 54 25.46 17.59 -24.72
CA GLN A 54 25.27 18.55 -25.82
C GLN A 54 26.15 18.22 -27.04
N TYR A 55 27.39 17.77 -26.82
CA TYR A 55 28.35 17.54 -27.91
C TYR A 55 28.50 16.08 -28.34
N PHE A 56 28.24 15.11 -27.45
CA PHE A 56 28.53 13.69 -27.68
C PHE A 56 27.35 12.74 -27.40
N GLY A 57 26.23 13.23 -26.87
CA GLY A 57 25.09 12.39 -26.50
C GLY A 57 23.88 12.55 -27.41
N ASP A 58 23.16 11.45 -27.68
CA ASP A 58 21.81 11.53 -28.24
C ASP A 58 20.82 11.86 -27.11
N GLU A 59 20.09 12.97 -27.22
CA GLU A 59 19.11 13.42 -26.23
C GLU A 59 18.06 12.35 -25.87
N LYS A 60 17.81 11.39 -26.77
CA LYS A 60 16.76 10.38 -26.62
C LYS A 60 17.17 9.15 -25.80
N PHE A 61 18.46 8.88 -25.66
CA PHE A 61 18.92 7.62 -25.06
C PHE A 61 19.01 7.65 -23.52
N TYR A 62 19.24 8.82 -22.95
CA TYR A 62 19.47 8.97 -21.51
C TYR A 62 18.37 9.78 -20.82
N GLU A 63 17.95 9.31 -19.65
CA GLU A 63 16.96 9.99 -18.80
C GLU A 63 17.37 11.42 -18.39
N SER A 64 16.36 12.27 -18.16
CA SER A 64 16.55 13.68 -17.77
C SER A 64 17.22 13.82 -16.40
N MET A 65 18.07 14.84 -16.25
CA MET A 65 18.66 15.23 -14.97
C MET A 65 17.59 15.60 -13.95
N ASP A 66 16.49 16.22 -14.38
CA ASP A 66 15.39 16.64 -13.50
C ASP A 66 14.78 15.47 -12.73
N LYS A 67 14.66 14.30 -13.37
CA LYS A 67 14.16 13.08 -12.72
C LYS A 67 15.12 12.59 -11.64
N LEU A 68 16.42 12.63 -11.91
CA LEU A 68 17.46 12.24 -10.95
C LEU A 68 17.50 13.21 -9.77
N ASP A 69 17.42 14.51 -10.02
CA ASP A 69 17.40 15.53 -8.98
C ASP A 69 16.14 15.44 -8.12
N TRP A 70 14.99 15.14 -8.72
CA TRP A 70 13.77 14.85 -7.97
C TRP A 70 13.96 13.66 -7.01
N VAL A 71 14.52 12.53 -7.47
CA VAL A 71 14.83 11.38 -6.60
C VAL A 71 15.82 11.76 -5.51
N TYR A 72 16.87 12.53 -5.82
CA TYR A 72 17.86 12.94 -4.83
C TYR A 72 17.31 13.91 -3.79
N ASN A 73 16.40 14.80 -4.18
CA ASN A 73 15.71 15.69 -3.25
C ASN A 73 14.78 14.89 -2.34
N ALA A 74 14.02 13.95 -2.89
CA ALA A 74 13.13 13.09 -2.11
C ALA A 74 13.91 12.25 -1.09
N ALA A 75 15.02 11.64 -1.52
CA ALA A 75 15.89 10.86 -0.64
C ALA A 75 16.59 11.69 0.46
N ARG A 76 16.64 13.02 0.30
CA ARG A 76 17.27 13.95 1.26
C ARG A 76 16.25 14.74 2.07
N ASP A 77 14.97 14.38 2.01
CA ASP A 77 13.88 15.10 2.66
C ASP A 77 13.87 16.60 2.32
N LYS A 78 14.13 16.91 1.04
CA LYS A 78 14.04 18.26 0.50
C LYS A 78 12.71 18.45 -0.21
N ALA A 79 12.35 19.71 -0.41
CA ALA A 79 11.18 20.07 -1.20
C ALA A 79 11.25 19.44 -2.60
N ASN A 80 10.25 18.63 -2.94
CA ASN A 80 10.17 17.91 -4.21
C ASN A 80 9.35 18.66 -5.27
N PHE A 81 9.26 19.99 -5.13
CA PHE A 81 8.55 20.82 -6.10
C PHE A 81 9.34 20.87 -7.40
N ALA A 82 8.83 20.21 -8.44
CA ALA A 82 9.23 20.48 -9.81
C ALA A 82 8.31 21.55 -10.39
N SER A 83 8.86 22.42 -11.24
CA SER A 83 8.02 23.35 -12.01
C SER A 83 7.07 22.54 -12.89
N PHE A 84 5.79 22.93 -12.95
CA PHE A 84 4.73 22.25 -13.69
C PHE A 84 4.87 22.35 -15.23
N SER A 85 6.07 22.65 -15.71
CA SER A 85 6.35 22.79 -17.12
C SER A 85 6.82 21.45 -17.66
N PRO A 86 6.14 20.87 -18.66
CA PRO A 86 6.68 19.72 -19.36
C PRO A 86 7.98 20.13 -20.06
N ALA A 87 9.12 19.68 -19.53
CA ALA A 87 10.46 19.94 -20.09
C ALA A 87 10.62 19.40 -21.52
N GLN A 88 9.75 18.48 -21.93
CA GLN A 88 9.63 18.02 -23.32
C GLN A 88 8.19 18.18 -23.81
N PRO A 89 7.98 18.62 -25.07
CA PRO A 89 6.66 18.60 -25.67
C PRO A 89 6.14 17.16 -25.69
N MET A 90 5.07 16.91 -24.94
CA MET A 90 4.39 15.62 -24.96
C MET A 90 3.80 15.44 -26.36
N LYS A 91 4.43 14.58 -27.19
CA LYS A 91 3.98 14.30 -28.57
C LYS A 91 2.48 13.99 -28.66
N LYS A 92 1.91 13.44 -27.58
CA LYS A 92 0.49 13.31 -27.27
C LYS A 92 0.36 13.36 -25.74
N PRO A 93 -0.49 14.20 -25.12
CA PRO A 93 -0.82 14.00 -23.71
C PRO A 93 -1.27 12.55 -23.52
N LYS A 94 -0.71 11.84 -22.53
CA LYS A 94 -1.01 10.41 -22.29
C LYS A 94 -2.51 10.16 -22.05
N LEU A 95 -3.22 11.15 -21.54
CA LEU A 95 -4.67 11.17 -21.41
C LEU A 95 -5.17 12.57 -21.78
N MET A 96 -6.06 12.67 -22.77
CA MET A 96 -6.74 13.91 -23.13
C MET A 96 -8.22 13.62 -23.15
N LEU A 97 -8.93 14.08 -22.12
CA LEU A 97 -10.38 14.07 -22.10
C LEU A 97 -10.84 15.19 -23.03
N LYS A 98 -11.30 14.84 -24.23
CA LYS A 98 -11.89 15.82 -25.15
C LYS A 98 -13.21 16.27 -24.53
N HIS A 99 -13.40 17.58 -24.42
CA HIS A 99 -14.71 18.13 -24.10
C HIS A 99 -15.72 17.70 -25.17
N THR A 100 -16.92 17.30 -24.76
CA THR A 100 -18.02 17.03 -25.70
C THR A 100 -18.83 18.30 -25.90
N ASN A 101 -19.08 18.67 -27.15
CA ASN A 101 -19.92 19.83 -27.48
C ASN A 101 -21.42 19.52 -27.32
N ILE A 102 -21.78 18.25 -27.20
CA ILE A 102 -23.14 17.76 -26.96
C ILE A 102 -23.03 16.78 -25.79
N VAL A 103 -23.52 17.20 -24.63
CA VAL A 103 -23.57 16.35 -23.43
C VAL A 103 -24.87 15.53 -23.45
N LEU A 104 -24.80 14.33 -22.88
CA LEU A 104 -25.98 13.54 -22.57
C LEU A 104 -26.73 14.18 -21.39
N ASN A 105 -28.06 14.14 -21.42
CA ASN A 105 -28.89 14.46 -20.27
C ASN A 105 -28.82 13.35 -19.21
N ASP A 106 -29.23 13.63 -17.99
CA ASP A 106 -29.13 12.67 -16.87
C ASP A 106 -29.84 11.33 -17.15
N ASP A 107 -30.92 11.34 -17.92
CA ASP A 107 -31.67 10.16 -18.35
C ASP A 107 -31.05 9.41 -19.55
N GLU A 108 -30.10 10.04 -20.23
CA GLU A 108 -29.33 9.46 -21.33
C GLU A 108 -27.98 8.89 -20.86
N VAL A 109 -27.56 9.20 -19.62
CA VAL A 109 -26.32 8.69 -19.03
C VAL A 109 -26.54 7.29 -18.45
N GLU A 110 -25.73 6.34 -18.90
CA GLU A 110 -25.69 4.99 -18.33
C GLU A 110 -25.19 5.03 -16.88
N ASN A 111 -25.95 4.40 -15.98
CA ASN A 111 -25.59 4.27 -14.56
C ASN A 111 -25.04 2.87 -14.22
N ASP A 112 -24.86 2.02 -15.23
CA ASP A 112 -24.19 0.73 -15.09
C ASP A 112 -22.68 0.92 -15.27
N PHE A 113 -21.95 0.74 -14.17
CA PHE A 113 -20.49 0.79 -14.17
C PHE A 113 -19.89 -0.61 -14.02
N SER A 114 -20.67 -1.66 -14.26
CA SER A 114 -20.20 -3.03 -14.17
C SER A 114 -19.22 -3.37 -15.28
N VAL A 115 -18.30 -4.28 -14.99
CA VAL A 115 -17.28 -4.75 -15.94
C VAL A 115 -17.18 -6.26 -15.82
N THR A 116 -17.27 -6.94 -16.97
CA THR A 116 -17.02 -8.38 -17.06
C THR A 116 -15.61 -8.63 -17.59
N PHE A 117 -14.77 -9.24 -16.76
CA PHE A 117 -13.42 -9.64 -17.12
C PHE A 117 -13.40 -11.08 -17.60
N GLY A 118 -12.89 -11.29 -18.82
CA GLY A 118 -12.77 -12.62 -19.41
C GLY A 118 -14.11 -13.23 -19.78
N GLU A 119 -15.00 -12.48 -20.43
CA GLU A 119 -16.34 -12.89 -20.88
C GLU A 119 -16.38 -14.25 -21.61
N GLN A 120 -15.30 -14.63 -22.30
CA GLN A 120 -15.17 -15.92 -23.01
C GLN A 120 -14.69 -17.09 -22.12
N ARG A 121 -14.48 -16.87 -20.81
CA ARG A 121 -14.09 -17.90 -19.86
C ARG A 121 -15.33 -18.63 -19.35
N GLU A 122 -15.14 -19.87 -18.87
CA GLU A 122 -16.21 -20.67 -18.26
C GLU A 122 -16.80 -19.97 -17.02
N GLN A 123 -15.95 -19.26 -16.26
CA GLN A 123 -16.33 -18.47 -15.10
C GLN A 123 -15.74 -17.06 -15.27
N PRO A 124 -16.45 -16.13 -15.93
CA PRO A 124 -15.99 -14.75 -16.07
C PRO A 124 -16.07 -14.04 -14.71
N PHE A 125 -15.15 -13.10 -14.47
CA PHE A 125 -15.18 -12.29 -13.25
C PHE A 125 -16.03 -11.04 -13.51
N TYR A 126 -17.15 -10.93 -12.80
CA TYR A 126 -18.04 -9.79 -12.87
C TYR A 126 -17.74 -8.83 -11.71
N ALA A 127 -17.48 -7.56 -12.02
CA ALA A 127 -17.31 -6.51 -11.03
C ALA A 127 -18.44 -5.48 -11.18
N ASN A 128 -19.08 -5.13 -10.07
CA ASN A 128 -20.17 -4.15 -10.07
C ASN A 128 -19.73 -2.69 -10.32
N SER A 129 -18.43 -2.41 -10.32
CA SER A 129 -17.86 -1.08 -10.51
C SER A 129 -16.51 -1.11 -11.23
N LEU A 130 -16.26 -0.08 -12.04
CA LEU A 130 -14.96 0.23 -12.65
C LEU A 130 -13.90 0.62 -11.62
N ILE A 131 -14.33 1.10 -10.46
CA ILE A 131 -13.45 1.46 -9.35
C ILE A 131 -13.42 0.26 -8.41
N GLY A 132 -12.24 -0.08 -7.91
CA GLY A 132 -12.05 -1.11 -6.90
C GLY A 132 -10.92 -0.73 -5.97
N ARG A 133 -10.87 -1.37 -4.80
CA ARG A 133 -9.76 -1.18 -3.88
C ARG A 133 -8.62 -2.12 -4.25
N GLY A 134 -7.47 -1.54 -4.60
CA GLY A 134 -6.25 -2.27 -4.95
C GLY A 134 -5.73 -3.16 -3.81
N PRO A 135 -4.78 -4.07 -4.10
CA PRO A 135 -4.27 -5.01 -3.12
C PRO A 135 -3.58 -4.29 -1.97
N MET A 136 -4.02 -4.55 -0.74
CA MET A 136 -3.20 -4.26 0.44
C MET A 136 -3.45 -5.32 1.50
N SER A 137 -2.35 -5.90 1.96
CA SER A 137 -2.31 -7.05 2.84
C SER A 137 -2.86 -6.74 4.23
N ASP A 138 -3.67 -7.66 4.75
CA ASP A 138 -4.06 -7.65 6.16
C ASP A 138 -2.81 -7.91 7.02
N GLY A 139 -2.38 -6.90 7.78
CA GLY A 139 -1.07 -6.86 8.44
C GLY A 139 -0.18 -5.70 7.98
N SER A 140 -0.32 -5.22 6.75
CA SER A 140 0.24 -3.93 6.31
C SER A 140 -0.67 -2.77 6.69
N ILE A 141 -1.98 -3.01 6.68
CA ILE A 141 -2.99 -2.13 7.28
C ILE A 141 -3.51 -2.75 8.57
N SER A 142 -3.99 -1.92 9.50
CA SER A 142 -4.62 -2.41 10.72
C SER A 142 -5.90 -3.20 10.41
N PRO A 143 -6.27 -4.17 11.27
CA PRO A 143 -7.54 -4.91 11.13
C PRO A 143 -8.76 -3.98 11.01
N GLU A 144 -8.77 -2.86 11.75
CA GLU A 144 -9.82 -1.86 11.69
C GLU A 144 -9.88 -1.16 10.32
N GLY A 145 -8.73 -0.90 9.71
CA GLY A 145 -8.64 -0.35 8.36
C GLY A 145 -9.17 -1.31 7.31
N THR A 146 -8.79 -2.60 7.37
CA THR A 146 -9.35 -3.65 6.50
C THR A 146 -10.87 -3.70 6.61
N ARG A 147 -11.41 -3.74 7.84
CA ARG A 147 -12.86 -3.77 8.09
C ARG A 147 -13.57 -2.54 7.54
N ALA A 148 -13.00 -1.35 7.73
CA ALA A 148 -13.58 -0.11 7.19
C ALA A 148 -13.65 -0.15 5.66
N PHE A 149 -12.62 -0.66 4.98
CA PHE A 149 -12.65 -0.85 3.54
C PHE A 149 -13.67 -1.88 3.09
N VAL A 150 -13.88 -2.96 3.85
CA VAL A 150 -14.88 -3.99 3.54
C VAL A 150 -16.29 -3.41 3.63
N TYR A 151 -16.60 -2.64 4.68
CA TYR A 151 -17.88 -1.93 4.77
C TYR A 151 -18.05 -0.93 3.62
N GLY A 152 -17.01 -0.12 3.33
CA GLY A 152 -17.06 0.84 2.22
C GLY A 152 -17.22 0.18 0.85
N ALA A 153 -16.57 -0.96 0.62
CA ALA A 153 -16.71 -1.76 -0.59
C ALA A 153 -18.13 -2.31 -0.73
N LYS A 154 -18.72 -2.76 0.37
CA LYS A 154 -20.09 -3.26 0.38
C LYS A 154 -21.11 -2.15 0.10
N GLU A 155 -20.97 -1.01 0.78
CA GLU A 155 -21.86 0.14 0.61
C GLU A 155 -21.71 0.81 -0.76
N GLY A 156 -20.48 0.88 -1.27
CA GLY A 156 -20.16 1.48 -2.58
C GLY A 156 -20.25 0.53 -3.76
N ASN A 157 -20.64 -0.73 -3.53
CA ASN A 157 -20.77 -1.78 -4.55
C ASN A 157 -19.52 -1.92 -5.45
N PHE A 158 -18.33 -1.95 -4.85
CA PHE A 158 -17.07 -2.11 -5.58
C PHE A 158 -16.24 -3.28 -5.05
N PRO A 159 -15.44 -3.94 -5.90
CA PRO A 159 -14.62 -5.07 -5.47
C PRO A 159 -13.43 -4.63 -4.61
N ILE A 160 -13.03 -5.51 -3.70
CA ILE A 160 -11.87 -5.33 -2.82
C ILE A 160 -10.86 -6.46 -3.02
N ASN A 161 -9.59 -6.11 -3.19
CA ASN A 161 -8.51 -7.11 -3.28
C ASN A 161 -7.89 -7.40 -1.90
N SER A 162 -7.71 -8.68 -1.55
CA SER A 162 -7.17 -9.12 -0.26
C SER A 162 -5.72 -8.75 -0.03
N GLY A 163 -4.94 -8.56 -1.10
CA GLY A 163 -3.48 -8.48 -1.03
C GLY A 163 -2.83 -9.80 -0.65
N GLU A 164 -1.53 -9.74 -0.35
CA GLU A 164 -0.67 -10.89 -0.05
C GLU A 164 -0.84 -11.45 1.37
N GLY A 165 -1.62 -10.76 2.23
CA GLY A 165 -1.89 -11.17 3.61
C GLY A 165 -2.89 -12.31 3.74
N GLY A 166 -3.48 -12.75 2.63
CA GLY A 166 -4.51 -13.79 2.60
C GLY A 166 -5.90 -13.30 3.04
N LEU A 167 -6.85 -14.23 3.02
CA LEU A 167 -8.24 -13.98 3.37
C LEU A 167 -8.46 -14.24 4.88
N THR A 168 -8.69 -13.17 5.64
CA THR A 168 -8.94 -13.24 7.09
C THR A 168 -10.39 -12.97 7.44
N THR A 169 -10.78 -13.20 8.69
CA THR A 169 -12.12 -12.86 9.20
C THR A 169 -12.48 -11.37 9.03
N ASN A 170 -11.49 -10.49 8.88
CA ASN A 170 -11.73 -9.06 8.67
C ASN A 170 -12.46 -8.76 7.35
N PHE A 171 -12.41 -9.67 6.37
CA PHE A 171 -13.14 -9.56 5.11
C PHE A 171 -14.60 -10.01 5.19
N PHE A 172 -15.00 -10.67 6.28
CA PHE A 172 -16.35 -11.20 6.49
C PHE A 172 -17.19 -10.32 7.41
N VAL A 173 -16.73 -9.10 7.72
CA VAL A 173 -17.38 -8.27 8.75
C VAL A 173 -18.74 -7.70 8.35
N SER A 174 -18.98 -7.57 7.04
CA SER A 174 -20.30 -7.21 6.51
C SER A 174 -21.25 -8.41 6.46
N HIS A 175 -20.74 -9.65 6.55
CA HIS A 175 -21.53 -10.87 6.51
C HIS A 175 -22.20 -11.12 7.86
N SER A 176 -23.49 -10.81 7.97
CA SER A 176 -24.27 -11.00 9.20
C SER A 176 -25.29 -12.13 9.06
N ASN A 177 -25.78 -12.38 7.85
CA ASN A 177 -26.77 -13.39 7.55
C ASN A 177 -26.10 -14.69 7.06
N TYR A 178 -25.41 -15.35 7.98
CA TYR A 178 -24.66 -16.57 7.70
C TYR A 178 -25.24 -17.81 8.37
N ASP A 179 -24.93 -18.96 7.78
CA ASP A 179 -25.19 -20.27 8.37
C ASP A 179 -24.07 -20.67 9.34
N THR A 180 -24.43 -21.18 10.51
CA THR A 180 -23.47 -21.63 11.53
C THR A 180 -22.74 -22.92 11.14
N ARG A 181 -23.16 -23.60 10.06
CA ARG A 181 -22.43 -24.74 9.48
C ARG A 181 -21.05 -24.33 8.96
N TYR A 182 -20.92 -23.16 8.32
CA TYR A 182 -19.64 -22.66 7.79
C TYR A 182 -19.09 -21.44 8.55
N MET A 183 -19.87 -20.81 9.44
CA MET A 183 -19.39 -19.76 10.34
C MET A 183 -19.44 -20.22 11.80
N LYS A 184 -18.28 -20.24 12.46
CA LYS A 184 -18.17 -20.61 13.86
C LYS A 184 -18.53 -19.41 14.74
N GLU A 185 -19.61 -19.50 15.49
CA GLU A 185 -19.95 -18.57 16.57
C GLU A 185 -19.41 -19.06 17.92
N VAL A 186 -18.90 -18.15 18.73
CA VAL A 186 -18.45 -18.39 20.09
C VAL A 186 -19.10 -17.34 20.99
N LYS A 187 -19.95 -17.83 21.91
CA LYS A 187 -20.65 -17.03 22.93
C LYS A 187 -20.13 -17.37 24.31
N GLY A 188 -20.09 -16.37 25.18
CA GLY A 188 -19.78 -16.58 26.59
C GLY A 188 -20.93 -17.27 27.32
N THR A 189 -20.64 -17.75 28.52
CA THR A 189 -21.67 -18.24 29.44
C THR A 189 -22.57 -17.09 29.92
N PRO A 190 -23.79 -17.37 30.42
CA PRO A 190 -24.70 -16.33 30.92
C PRO A 190 -24.08 -15.43 32.02
N PHE A 191 -23.09 -15.94 32.76
CA PHE A 191 -22.34 -15.16 33.74
C PHE A 191 -21.35 -14.19 33.06
N GLU A 192 -20.60 -14.66 32.07
CA GLU A 192 -19.64 -13.86 31.31
C GLU A 192 -20.35 -12.76 30.50
N GLU A 193 -21.54 -13.05 29.95
CA GLU A 193 -22.39 -12.04 29.29
C GLU A 193 -22.86 -10.94 30.26
N LYS A 194 -23.24 -11.30 31.50
CA LYS A 194 -23.58 -10.31 32.54
C LYS A 194 -22.39 -9.42 32.88
N ILE A 195 -21.19 -10.00 32.98
CA ILE A 195 -19.95 -9.24 33.19
C ILE A 195 -19.72 -8.29 32.01
N PHE A 196 -19.86 -8.77 30.77
CA PHE A 196 -19.70 -7.94 29.57
C PHE A 196 -20.67 -6.75 29.57
N LYS A 197 -21.95 -6.98 29.89
CA LYS A 197 -22.94 -5.91 29.99
C LYS A 197 -22.60 -4.89 31.08
N ALA A 198 -22.09 -5.33 32.22
CA ALA A 198 -21.58 -4.42 33.25
C ALA A 198 -20.35 -3.63 32.77
N CYS A 199 -19.40 -4.27 32.09
CA CYS A 199 -18.22 -3.62 31.51
C CYS A 199 -18.59 -2.59 30.44
N LYS A 200 -19.61 -2.84 29.60
CA LYS A 200 -20.13 -1.87 28.62
C LYS A 200 -20.68 -0.59 29.26
N ILE A 201 -21.17 -0.67 30.49
CA ILE A 201 -21.68 0.49 31.23
C ILE A 201 -20.52 1.27 31.85
N LEU A 202 -19.51 0.57 32.37
CA LEU A 202 -18.38 1.18 33.08
C LEU A 202 -17.29 1.72 32.14
N PHE A 203 -17.11 1.11 30.98
CA PHE A 203 -16.04 1.40 30.02
C PHE A 203 -16.60 1.62 28.61
N ASN A 204 -15.74 2.10 27.70
CA ASN A 204 -16.11 2.19 26.30
C ASN A 204 -16.29 0.79 25.66
N VAL A 205 -17.05 0.75 24.57
CA VAL A 205 -17.42 -0.50 23.88
C VAL A 205 -16.18 -1.30 23.41
N PRO A 206 -15.15 -0.71 22.79
CA PRO A 206 -13.96 -1.45 22.38
C PRO A 206 -13.22 -2.14 23.54
N VAL A 207 -13.06 -1.45 24.68
CA VAL A 207 -12.42 -2.01 25.87
C VAL A 207 -13.27 -3.13 26.47
N ALA A 208 -14.60 -2.97 26.51
CA ALA A 208 -15.50 -4.02 26.96
C ALA A 208 -15.41 -5.28 26.07
N ILE A 209 -15.32 -5.10 24.75
CA ILE A 209 -15.17 -6.22 23.80
C ILE A 209 -13.82 -6.92 23.98
N ASP A 210 -12.72 -6.17 24.14
CA ASP A 210 -11.40 -6.75 24.37
C ASP A 210 -11.35 -7.56 25.68
N PHE A 211 -11.95 -7.02 26.74
CA PHE A 211 -12.07 -7.74 28.02
C PHE A 211 -12.92 -9.00 27.87
N TYR A 212 -14.05 -8.92 27.15
CA TYR A 212 -14.91 -10.07 26.90
C TYR A 212 -14.22 -11.16 26.07
N ARG A 213 -13.41 -10.77 25.06
CA ARG A 213 -12.56 -11.70 24.29
C ARG A 213 -11.61 -12.46 25.22
N LYS A 214 -10.91 -11.76 26.11
CA LYS A 214 -9.98 -12.38 27.06
C LYS A 214 -10.67 -13.37 28.01
N ILE A 215 -11.89 -13.06 28.45
CA ILE A 215 -12.68 -13.96 29.30
C ILE A 215 -13.04 -15.25 28.56
N ILE A 216 -13.60 -15.12 27.35
CA ILE A 216 -14.10 -16.27 26.60
C ILE A 216 -12.98 -17.18 26.11
N PHE A 217 -11.96 -16.59 25.47
CA PHE A 217 -10.91 -17.36 24.81
C PHE A 217 -9.73 -17.70 25.73
N ARG A 218 -9.59 -17.01 26.86
CA ARG A 218 -8.52 -17.22 27.86
C ARG A 218 -7.11 -17.17 27.25
N LYS A 219 -6.54 -18.34 26.92
CA LYS A 219 -5.20 -18.51 26.33
C LYS A 219 -5.23 -19.14 24.93
N ASP A 220 -6.39 -19.16 24.27
CA ASP A 220 -6.51 -19.63 22.89
C ASP A 220 -5.68 -18.69 21.97
N PRO A 221 -4.67 -19.21 21.27
CA PRO A 221 -3.83 -18.40 20.37
C PRO A 221 -4.61 -17.84 19.18
N LEU A 222 -5.80 -18.37 18.89
CA LEU A 222 -6.64 -17.94 17.77
C LEU A 222 -7.66 -16.87 18.16
N ALA A 223 -7.66 -16.38 19.40
CA ALA A 223 -8.64 -15.40 19.91
C ALA A 223 -8.75 -14.14 19.02
N ASP A 224 -7.61 -13.66 18.49
CA ASP A 224 -7.55 -12.44 17.68
C ASP A 224 -8.06 -12.64 16.25
N THR A 225 -8.24 -13.89 15.81
CA THR A 225 -8.85 -14.20 14.51
C THR A 225 -10.37 -14.04 14.51
N TYR A 226 -11.00 -13.87 15.68
CA TYR A 226 -12.44 -13.68 15.79
C TYR A 226 -12.83 -12.20 15.77
N VAL A 227 -13.86 -11.90 15.00
CA VAL A 227 -14.51 -10.58 14.98
C VAL A 227 -15.72 -10.61 15.90
N PHE A 228 -16.01 -9.48 16.55
CA PHE A 228 -17.18 -9.35 17.41
C PHE A 228 -18.40 -8.88 16.60
N ASN A 229 -19.49 -9.65 16.64
CA ASN A 229 -20.79 -9.27 16.10
C ASN A 229 -21.55 -8.47 17.17
N LYS A 230 -21.85 -7.20 16.87
CA LYS A 230 -22.56 -6.30 17.79
C LYS A 230 -24.02 -6.66 18.01
N GLU A 231 -24.69 -7.22 17.00
CA GLU A 231 -26.11 -7.56 17.03
C GLU A 231 -26.35 -8.85 17.82
N LYS A 232 -25.54 -9.88 17.56
CA LYS A 232 -25.62 -11.18 18.24
C LYS A 232 -24.85 -11.24 19.55
N GLU A 233 -24.13 -10.17 19.91
CA GLU A 233 -23.19 -10.06 21.03
C GLU A 233 -22.24 -11.28 21.17
N CYS A 234 -21.71 -11.76 20.03
CA CYS A 234 -20.87 -12.96 19.98
C CYS A 234 -19.62 -12.78 19.13
N PHE A 235 -18.63 -13.64 19.33
CA PHE A 235 -17.47 -13.70 18.46
C PHE A 235 -17.72 -14.68 17.32
N TYR A 236 -17.27 -14.35 16.12
CA TYR A 236 -17.45 -15.22 14.96
C TYR A 236 -16.25 -15.19 14.02
N ARG A 237 -16.10 -16.27 13.25
CA ARG A 237 -15.15 -16.38 12.14
C ARG A 237 -15.57 -17.50 11.18
N PRO A 238 -15.05 -17.53 9.94
CA PRO A 238 -15.19 -18.71 9.09
C PRO A 238 -14.70 -19.97 9.80
N ASN A 239 -15.49 -21.03 9.72
CA ASN A 239 -15.12 -22.35 10.21
C ASN A 239 -14.23 -23.05 9.18
N TRP A 240 -12.94 -22.77 9.22
CA TRP A 240 -11.96 -23.37 8.29
C TRP A 240 -11.88 -24.90 8.35
N ASP A 241 -12.43 -25.52 9.41
CA ASP A 241 -12.50 -26.97 9.57
C ASP A 241 -13.79 -27.58 8.99
N ALA A 242 -14.73 -26.76 8.53
CA ALA A 242 -15.97 -27.24 7.92
C ALA A 242 -15.71 -27.79 6.50
N PRO A 243 -16.43 -28.84 6.07
CA PRO A 243 -16.26 -29.37 4.73
C PRO A 243 -16.79 -28.39 3.66
N LEU A 244 -16.16 -28.38 2.48
CA LEU A 244 -16.40 -27.36 1.44
C LEU A 244 -17.85 -27.35 0.91
N ASP A 245 -18.58 -28.45 1.03
CA ASP A 245 -19.97 -28.58 0.59
C ASP A 245 -20.95 -27.72 1.38
N VAL A 246 -20.60 -27.33 2.62
CA VAL A 246 -21.45 -26.45 3.43
C VAL A 246 -21.22 -24.96 3.16
N PHE A 247 -20.16 -24.60 2.43
CA PHE A 247 -19.90 -23.21 2.05
C PHE A 247 -20.82 -22.79 0.90
N PRO A 248 -21.24 -21.51 0.86
CA PRO A 248 -22.07 -21.02 -0.23
C PRO A 248 -21.31 -21.08 -1.56
N LYS A 249 -22.01 -21.51 -2.62
CA LYS A 249 -21.43 -21.61 -3.98
C LYS A 249 -21.24 -20.25 -4.65
N ASN A 250 -22.05 -19.27 -4.27
CA ASN A 250 -22.00 -17.90 -4.73
C ASN A 250 -21.61 -16.98 -3.57
N VAL A 251 -21.03 -15.82 -3.88
CA VAL A 251 -20.72 -14.81 -2.88
C VAL A 251 -22.03 -14.33 -2.23
N PRO A 252 -22.14 -14.32 -0.89
CA PRO A 252 -23.34 -13.81 -0.20
C PRO A 252 -23.63 -12.34 -0.51
N ASP A 253 -24.91 -11.99 -0.62
CA ASP A 253 -25.36 -10.64 -0.98
C ASP A 253 -25.03 -9.57 0.07
N ASP A 254 -24.65 -9.94 1.29
CA ASP A 254 -24.20 -9.03 2.35
C ASP A 254 -22.65 -8.89 2.39
N MET A 255 -21.95 -9.45 1.40
CA MET A 255 -20.51 -9.29 1.23
C MET A 255 -20.18 -8.44 -0.01
N PRO A 256 -19.04 -7.73 -0.02
CA PRO A 256 -18.47 -7.20 -1.25
C PRO A 256 -17.81 -8.32 -2.05
N ASP A 257 -17.63 -8.09 -3.35
CA ASP A 257 -16.81 -8.97 -4.18
C ASP A 257 -15.35 -8.91 -3.72
N ILE A 258 -14.76 -10.05 -3.37
CA ILE A 258 -13.38 -10.13 -2.91
C ILE A 258 -12.51 -10.78 -3.98
N ILE A 259 -11.51 -10.05 -4.44
CA ILE A 259 -10.48 -10.56 -5.36
C ILE A 259 -9.34 -11.13 -4.53
N LEU A 260 -9.04 -12.41 -4.73
CA LEU A 260 -7.89 -13.08 -4.11
C LEU A 260 -6.66 -12.86 -4.99
N GLN A 261 -5.54 -12.44 -4.37
CA GLN A 261 -4.25 -12.25 -5.04
C GLN A 261 -3.42 -13.54 -5.05
#